data_AF-A0A0C2R7C0-F1
#
_entry.id   AF-A0A0C2R7C0-F1
#
_cell.length_a   1.000
_cell.length_b   1.000
_cell.length_c   1.000
_cell.angle_alpha   90.00
_cell.angle_beta   90.00
_cell.angle_gamma   90.00
#
_symmetry.space_group_name_H-M   'P 1'
#
loop_
_entity.id
_entity.type
_entity.pdbx_description
1 polymer ?
#
loop_
_entity_poly.entity_id
_entity_poly.type
_entity_poly.pdbx_seq_one_letter_code
_entity_poly.pdbx_strand_id
1 'polypeptide(L)' 'MTKKVKSVAFNVDDPIERQMYDYASNNKYFSTYVKRLIQRDMENGQKVSSPGPGRAGGIGNG' A
#
# COMPACT_ATOMS: atom_id res chain seq x y z
N MET A 1 15.21 10.23 -6.27
CA MET A 1 14.45 9.02 -5.90
C MET A 1 13.86 8.40 -7.16
N THR A 2 14.13 7.13 -7.44
CA THR A 2 13.56 6.42 -8.59
C THR A 2 12.30 5.67 -8.17
N LYS A 3 11.16 6.04 -8.75
CA LYS A 3 9.89 5.33 -8.53
C LYS A 3 9.90 4.03 -9.34
N LYS A 4 9.66 2.90 -8.69
CA LYS A 4 9.43 1.61 -9.36
C LYS A 4 7.92 1.35 -9.39
N VAL A 5 7.42 0.89 -10.54
CA VAL A 5 6.00 0.59 -10.75
C VAL A 5 5.88 -0.91 -11.06
N LYS A 6 4.89 -1.56 -10.44
CA LYS A 6 4.44 -2.92 -10.77
C LYS A 6 2.99 -2.84 -11.21
N SER A 7 2.68 -3.41 -12.37
CA SER A 7 1.33 -3.46 -12.95
C SER A 7 0.63 -4.74 -12.53
N VAL A 8 -0.71 -4.71 -12.44
CA VAL A 8 -1.56 -5.88 -12.20
C VAL A 8 -2.48 -6.03 -13.41
N ALA A 9 -2.52 -7.23 -13.99
CA ALA A 9 -3.42 -7.57 -15.09
C ALA A 9 -4.67 -8.27 -14.54
N PHE A 10 -5.78 -8.12 -15.25
CA PHE A 10 -7.04 -8.81 -14.98
C PHE A 10 -7.48 -9.54 -16.24
N ASN A 11 -7.86 -10.81 -16.12
CA ASN A 11 -8.50 -11.55 -17.18
C ASN A 11 -10.00 -11.23 -17.21
N VAL A 12 -10.45 -10.49 -18.22
CA VAL A 12 -11.87 -10.08 -18.31
C VAL A 12 -12.80 -11.19 -18.79
N ASP A 13 -12.25 -12.30 -19.31
CA ASP A 13 -13.03 -13.48 -19.67
C ASP A 13 -13.38 -14.34 -18.44
N ASP A 14 -12.65 -14.16 -17.33
CA ASP A 14 -12.99 -14.76 -16.04
C ASP A 14 -14.00 -13.87 -15.29
N PRO A 15 -15.17 -14.39 -14.89
CA PRO A 15 -16.21 -13.59 -14.23
C PRO A 15 -15.76 -12.97 -12.90
N ILE A 16 -14.86 -13.62 -12.16
CA ILE A 16 -14.38 -13.14 -10.86
C ILE A 16 -13.40 -12.01 -11.07
N GLU A 17 -12.39 -12.20 -11.93
CA GLU A 17 -11.42 -11.15 -12.26
C GLU A 17 -12.08 -9.95 -12.95
N ARG A 18 -13.13 -10.16 -13.74
CA ARG A 18 -13.96 -9.07 -14.30
C ARG A 18 -14.59 -8.23 -13.19
N GLN A 19 -15.22 -8.85 -12.19
CA GLN A 19 -15.81 -8.13 -11.06
C GLN A 19 -14.74 -7.37 -10.25
N MET A 20 -13.56 -7.97 -10.07
CA MET A 20 -12.43 -7.30 -9.40
C MET A 20 -11.95 -6.08 -10.19
N TYR A 21 -11.83 -6.20 -11.51
CA TYR A 21 -11.46 -5.09 -12.37
C TYR A 21 -12.47 -3.95 -12.31
N ASP A 22 -13.77 -4.25 -12.41
CA ASP A 22 -14.83 -3.25 -12.37
C ASP A 22 -14.87 -2.54 -10.99
N TYR A 23 -14.69 -3.29 -9.90
CA TYR A 23 -14.60 -2.73 -8.55
C TYR A 23 -13.34 -1.87 -8.33
N ALA A 24 -12.19 -2.32 -8.84
CA ALA A 24 -10.93 -1.59 -8.77
C ALA A 24 -10.97 -0.30 -9.61
N SER A 25 -11.64 -0.32 -10.76
CA SER A 25 -11.76 0.81 -11.69
C SER A 25 -12.59 1.96 -11.10
N ASN A 26 -13.52 1.67 -10.20
CA ASN A 26 -14.29 2.69 -9.48
C ASN A 26 -13.48 3.42 -8.38
N ASN A 27 -12.29 2.92 -8.03
CA ASN A 27 -11.43 3.52 -7.01
C ASN A 27 -10.37 4.46 -7.62
N LYS A 28 -10.51 5.77 -7.37
CA LYS A 28 -9.57 6.82 -7.81
C LYS A 28 -8.10 6.56 -7.43
N TYR A 29 -7.85 5.75 -6.40
CA TYR A 29 -6.51 5.47 -5.88
C TYR A 29 -6.22 3.98 -5.75
N PHE A 30 -6.45 3.20 -6.81
CA PHE A 30 -6.19 1.74 -6.84
C PHE A 30 -4.81 1.35 -6.27
N SER A 31 -3.74 2.02 -6.69
CA SER A 31 -2.38 1.70 -6.20
C SER A 31 -2.22 1.92 -4.69
N THR A 32 -2.96 2.86 -4.09
CA THR A 32 -2.94 3.08 -2.64
C THR A 32 -3.67 1.96 -1.92
N TYR A 33 -4.80 1.52 -2.45
CA TYR A 33 -5.56 0.38 -1.92
C TYR A 33 -4.72 -0.89 -1.90
N VAL A 34 -4.11 -1.25 -3.04
CA VAL A 34 -3.26 -2.44 -3.15
C VAL A 34 -2.07 -2.38 -2.19
N LYS A 35 -1.42 -1.21 -2.06
CA LYS A 35 -0.32 -1.04 -1.08
C LYS A 35 -0.76 -1.27 0.36
N ARG A 36 -1.97 -0.86 0.75
CA ARG A 36 -2.51 -1.11 2.10
C ARG A 36 -2.78 -2.58 2.35
N LEU A 37 -3.28 -3.30 1.33
CA LEU A 37 -3.46 -4.75 1.44
C LEU A 37 -2.12 -5.45 1.63
N ILE A 38 -1.12 -5.12 0.80
CA ILE A 38 0.24 -5.67 0.93
C ILE A 38 0.84 -5.31 2.29
N GLN A 39 0.69 -4.07 2.76
CA GLN A 39 1.17 -3.66 4.07
C GLN A 39 0.51 -4.50 5.18
N ARG A 40 -0.82 -4.63 5.16
CA ARG A 40 -1.55 -5.42 6.17
C ARG A 40 -1.14 -6.90 6.15
N ASP A 41 -0.87 -7.43 4.97
CA ASP A 41 -0.39 -8.81 4.78
C ASP A 41 1.04 -8.96 5.34
N MET A 42 1.95 -8.05 5.01
CA MET A 42 3.30 -7.99 5.57
C MET A 42 3.32 -7.85 7.10
N GLU A 43 2.31 -7.18 7.66
CA GLU A 43 2.19 -6.97 9.09
C GLU A 43 1.89 -8.28 9.84
N ASN A 44 1.32 -9.32 9.23
CA ASN A 44 0.89 -10.55 9.94
C ASN A 44 0.08 -10.26 11.23
N GLY A 45 -0.54 -9.07 11.36
CA GLY A 45 -1.19 -8.58 12.58
C GLY A 45 -0.31 -7.78 13.56
N GLN A 46 1.00 -7.64 13.33
CA GLN A 46 1.91 -6.74 14.04
C GLN A 46 2.13 -5.45 13.23
N LYS A 47 1.81 -4.30 13.81
CA LYS A 47 1.98 -2.98 13.17
C LYS A 47 3.38 -2.85 12.57
N VAL A 48 3.49 -2.51 11.28
CA VAL A 48 4.76 -2.06 10.71
C VAL A 48 5.13 -0.81 11.49
N SER A 49 6.21 -0.90 12.25
CA SER A 49 6.85 0.26 12.83
C SER A 49 7.25 1.14 11.65
N SER A 50 6.43 2.16 11.38
CA SER A 50 6.92 3.30 10.63
C SER A 50 8.13 3.78 11.42
N PRO A 51 9.37 3.77 10.87
CA PRO A 51 10.43 4.50 11.52
C PRO A 51 9.96 5.95 11.47
N GLY A 52 9.34 6.40 12.56
CA GLY A 52 8.86 7.76 12.69
C GLY A 52 10.04 8.68 12.39
N PRO A 53 9.82 9.83 11.75
CA PRO A 53 10.88 10.83 11.66
C PRO A 53 11.35 11.07 13.10
N GLY A 54 12.62 10.75 13.36
CA GLY A 54 13.21 10.87 14.68
C GLY A 54 12.82 12.23 15.25
N ARG A 55 12.15 12.22 16.40
CA ARG A 55 11.78 13.44 17.13
C ARG A 55 13.08 14.17 17.44
N ALA A 56 13.42 15.15 16.60
CA ALA A 56 14.33 16.21 16.96
C ALA A 56 13.70 16.97 18.13
N GLY A 57 14.30 16.88 19.31
CA GLY A 57 13.89 17.68 20.48
C GLY A 57 14.41 17.17 21.81
N GLY A 58 15.36 17.91 22.41
CA GLY A 58 15.85 17.76 23.78
C GLY A 58 17.37 17.97 23.88
N ILE A 59 17.88 19.17 23.61
CA ILE A 59 18.34 20.16 24.61
C ILE A 59 19.41 19.58 25.55
N GLY A 60 20.66 19.99 25.31
CA GLY A 60 21.78 19.72 26.22
C GLY A 60 21.62 20.44 27.56
N ASN A 61 22.20 19.84 28.59
CA ASN A 61 22.70 20.54 29.76
C ASN A 61 23.95 19.78 30.23
N GLY A 62 25.09 20.42 30.04
CA GLY A 62 26.38 20.14 30.67
C GLY A 62 26.97 21.47 31.10
#